data_AF-A0A2K1QG49-F1
#
_entry.id   AF-A0A2K1QG49-F1
#
_cell.length_a   1.000
_cell.length_b   1.000
_cell.length_c   1.000
_cell.angle_alpha   90.00
_cell.angle_beta   90.00
_cell.angle_gamma   90.00
#
_symmetry.space_group_name_H-M   'P 1'
#
loop_
_entity.id
_entity.type
_entity.pdbx_description
1 polymer ?
#
loop_
_entity_poly.entity_id
_entity_poly.type
_entity_poly.pdbx_seq_one_letter_code
_entity_poly.pdbx_strand_id
1 'polypeptide(L)'
;MSSTRTLRNSSTSARTTDGKFVVQYWQDVMAPTELINTDCFLLAADRALKTIDSSAGIYTLHCRDPLFESGCQSLGLPYAIRGVTAAEVRAAIERLPRYSAVIHHKDSIDICRRAMRANPSGAYWASSSATSRSQLTGAITALVHDRYAKAEADAARCRNAKSQMQQAYELSLQERQINWTPSLRASLEDMIERGDTRGFWNRLQTLRQLADKRRQEGQYGRR
;
A
#
# COMPACT_ATOMS: atom_id res chain seq x y z
N MET A 1 2.50 9.43 -18.90
CA MET A 1 3.56 8.38 -18.91
C MET A 1 3.18 7.32 -17.89
N SER A 2 2.57 6.22 -18.35
CA SER A 2 2.18 5.10 -17.49
C SER A 2 3.38 4.17 -17.37
N SER A 3 4.19 4.35 -16.32
CA SER A 3 5.10 3.29 -15.89
C SER A 3 4.22 2.19 -15.31
N THR A 4 3.90 1.19 -16.12
CA THR A 4 3.20 -0.01 -15.68
C THR A 4 4.15 -0.75 -14.75
N ARG A 5 4.17 -0.31 -13.48
CA ARG A 5 4.92 -0.95 -12.41
C ARG A 5 4.51 -2.42 -12.42
N THR A 6 5.43 -3.28 -12.83
CA THR A 6 5.14 -4.71 -12.95
C THR A 6 5.17 -5.29 -11.54
N LEU A 7 4.07 -5.11 -10.81
CA LEU A 7 3.88 -5.76 -9.52
C LEU A 7 3.84 -7.28 -9.80
N ARG A 8 4.73 -8.05 -9.17
CA ARG A 8 4.87 -9.50 -9.41
C ARG A 8 4.46 -10.28 -8.15
N ASN A 9 3.57 -11.25 -8.35
CA ASN A 9 2.88 -12.10 -7.37
C ASN A 9 1.95 -11.37 -6.39
N SER A 10 0.65 -11.36 -6.71
CA SER A 10 -0.35 -11.01 -5.71
C SER A 10 -0.53 -12.15 -4.73
N SER A 11 -0.42 -11.86 -3.43
CA SER A 11 -0.58 -12.85 -2.38
C SER A 11 -2.03 -13.25 -2.21
N THR A 12 -2.94 -12.27 -2.27
CA THR A 12 -4.38 -12.47 -2.12
C THR A 12 -5.16 -11.42 -2.92
N SER A 13 -6.41 -11.73 -3.26
CA SER A 13 -7.33 -10.75 -3.83
C SER A 13 -8.73 -10.91 -3.25
N ALA A 14 -9.46 -9.80 -3.19
CA ALA A 14 -10.87 -9.77 -2.85
C ALA A 14 -11.63 -9.04 -3.94
N ARG A 15 -12.85 -9.48 -4.24
CA ARG A 15 -13.67 -8.95 -5.32
C ARG A 15 -15.07 -8.63 -4.82
N THR A 16 -15.70 -7.64 -5.45
CA THR A 16 -17.14 -7.39 -5.30
C THR A 16 -17.98 -8.51 -5.90
N THR A 17 -19.26 -8.54 -5.56
CA THR A 17 -20.21 -9.58 -6.02
C THR A 17 -20.37 -9.61 -7.55
N ASP A 18 -20.29 -8.44 -8.19
CA ASP A 18 -20.32 -8.27 -9.64
C ASP A 18 -18.96 -8.45 -10.32
N GLY A 19 -17.89 -8.65 -9.55
CA GLY A 19 -16.52 -8.82 -10.04
C GLY A 19 -15.91 -7.58 -10.69
N LYS A 20 -16.57 -6.41 -10.62
CA LYS A 20 -16.12 -5.17 -11.29
C LYS A 20 -15.16 -4.33 -10.46
N PHE A 21 -15.00 -4.63 -9.17
CA PHE A 21 -13.98 -4.01 -8.31
C PHE A 21 -13.17 -5.08 -7.58
N VAL A 22 -11.85 -4.92 -7.59
CA VAL A 22 -10.88 -5.86 -7.02
C VAL A 22 -9.92 -5.12 -6.12
N VAL A 23 -9.64 -5.68 -4.94
CA VAL A 23 -8.47 -5.31 -4.14
C VAL A 23 -7.45 -6.42 -4.27
N GLN A 24 -6.25 -6.07 -4.70
CA GLN A 24 -5.15 -7.01 -4.92
C GLN A 24 -3.99 -6.67 -3.99
N TYR A 25 -3.56 -7.65 -3.19
CA TYR A 25 -2.48 -7.50 -2.23
C TYR A 25 -1.16 -8.02 -2.78
N TRP A 26 -0.09 -7.29 -2.50
CA TRP A 26 1.26 -7.58 -2.96
C TRP A 26 2.23 -7.70 -1.79
N GLN A 27 3.10 -8.70 -1.84
CA GLN A 27 4.27 -8.80 -0.96
C GLN A 27 5.41 -7.95 -1.51
N ASP A 28 5.16 -6.65 -1.58
CA ASP A 28 6.05 -5.66 -2.16
C ASP A 28 6.06 -4.39 -1.28
N VAL A 29 7.22 -4.04 -0.71
CA VAL A 29 7.33 -2.85 0.16
C VAL A 29 7.16 -1.57 -0.67
N MET A 30 7.23 -1.67 -2.00
CA MET A 30 6.96 -0.55 -2.88
C MET A 30 5.47 -0.30 -3.08
N ALA A 31 4.60 -1.29 -2.84
CA ALA A 31 3.15 -1.12 -2.91
C ALA A 31 2.66 -0.23 -1.74
N PRO A 32 1.66 0.65 -1.95
CA PRO A 32 1.09 1.46 -0.88
C PRO A 32 0.35 0.56 0.11
N THR A 33 0.41 0.88 1.40
CA THR A 33 -0.38 0.14 2.40
C THR A 33 -1.87 0.23 2.08
N GLU A 34 -2.63 -0.78 2.53
CA GLU A 34 -4.09 -0.79 2.39
C GLU A 34 -4.72 0.52 2.85
N LEU A 35 -4.28 1.03 4.00
CA LEU A 35 -4.72 2.29 4.55
C LEU A 35 -4.46 3.48 3.62
N ILE A 36 -3.21 3.66 3.18
CA ILE A 36 -2.82 4.78 2.31
C ILE A 36 -3.59 4.73 1.00
N ASN A 37 -3.66 3.56 0.37
CA ASN A 37 -4.29 3.46 -0.94
C ASN A 37 -5.81 3.65 -0.87
N THR A 38 -6.44 3.25 0.25
CA THR A 38 -7.86 3.48 0.49
C THR A 38 -8.17 4.95 0.75
N ASP A 39 -7.35 5.63 1.56
CA ASP A 39 -7.51 7.06 1.80
C ASP A 39 -7.38 7.84 0.47
N CYS A 40 -6.40 7.49 -0.37
CA CYS A 40 -6.29 8.02 -1.72
C CYS A 40 -7.53 7.69 -2.55
N PHE A 41 -8.00 6.44 -2.58
CA PHE A 41 -9.20 6.04 -3.33
C PHE A 41 -10.43 6.90 -2.99
N LEU A 42 -10.66 7.21 -1.70
CA LEU A 42 -11.81 7.97 -1.25
C LEU A 42 -11.68 9.49 -1.44
N LEU A 43 -10.48 10.03 -1.21
CA LEU A 43 -10.24 11.47 -1.00
C LEU A 43 -9.43 12.12 -2.12
N ALA A 44 -8.57 11.37 -2.81
CA ALA A 44 -7.69 11.85 -3.87
C ALA A 44 -7.47 10.72 -4.90
N ALA A 45 -8.55 10.33 -5.59
CA ALA A 45 -8.59 9.09 -6.35
C ALA A 45 -7.54 9.01 -7.46
N ASP A 46 -7.07 10.15 -7.98
CA ASP A 46 -5.98 10.29 -8.94
C ASP A 46 -4.63 9.81 -8.39
N ARG A 47 -4.44 9.82 -7.07
CA ARG A 47 -3.23 9.38 -6.38
C ARG A 47 -3.26 7.92 -5.92
N ALA A 48 -4.41 7.27 -6.02
CA ALA A 48 -4.53 5.85 -5.67
C ALA A 48 -3.80 4.98 -6.71
N LEU A 49 -3.01 4.02 -6.25
CA LEU A 49 -2.40 3.02 -7.12
C LEU A 49 -3.47 2.03 -7.57
N LYS A 50 -3.85 2.13 -8.85
CA LYS A 50 -4.96 1.40 -9.44
C LYS A 50 -4.68 1.02 -10.90
N THR A 51 -5.34 -0.02 -11.37
CA THR A 51 -5.46 -0.34 -12.80
C THR A 51 -6.93 -0.42 -13.19
N ILE A 52 -7.23 -0.07 -14.44
CA ILE A 52 -8.57 -0.13 -15.00
C ILE A 52 -8.48 -0.96 -16.28
N ASP A 53 -9.08 -2.14 -16.28
CA ASP A 53 -9.29 -2.93 -17.49
C ASP A 53 -10.59 -2.44 -18.13
N SER A 54 -10.45 -1.56 -19.12
CA SER A 54 -11.60 -0.99 -19.85
C SER A 54 -12.38 -2.03 -20.64
N SER A 55 -11.76 -3.13 -21.06
CA SER A 55 -12.42 -4.18 -21.85
C SER A 55 -13.35 -5.04 -21.01
N ALA A 56 -12.90 -5.39 -19.80
CA ALA A 56 -13.69 -6.15 -18.82
C ALA A 56 -14.50 -5.24 -17.89
N GLY A 57 -14.25 -3.93 -17.88
CA GLY A 57 -14.82 -2.98 -16.94
C GLY A 57 -14.39 -3.23 -15.50
N ILE A 58 -13.16 -3.71 -15.27
CA ILE A 58 -12.67 -4.08 -13.94
C ILE A 58 -11.75 -3.00 -13.40
N TYR A 59 -12.08 -2.51 -12.21
CA TYR A 59 -11.23 -1.62 -11.44
C TYR A 59 -10.44 -2.44 -10.41
N THR A 60 -9.11 -2.29 -10.37
CA THR A 60 -8.27 -2.94 -9.37
C THR A 60 -7.53 -1.91 -8.52
N LEU A 61 -7.69 -1.98 -7.20
CA LEU A 61 -6.92 -1.24 -6.22
C LEU A 61 -5.76 -2.10 -5.72
N HIS A 62 -4.51 -1.61 -5.84
CA HIS A 62 -3.32 -2.38 -5.50
C HIS A 62 -2.78 -2.00 -4.13
N CYS A 63 -2.80 -2.92 -3.18
CA CYS A 63 -2.39 -2.69 -1.80
C CYS A 63 -1.18 -3.56 -1.43
N ARG A 64 -0.37 -3.12 -0.47
CA ARG A 64 0.60 -3.98 0.21
C ARG A 64 -0.14 -4.93 1.12
N ASP A 65 0.26 -6.19 1.10
CA ASP A 65 -0.22 -7.20 2.03
C ASP A 65 0.11 -6.78 3.48
N PRO A 66 -0.89 -6.63 4.37
CA PRO A 66 -0.65 -6.24 5.76
C PRO A 66 0.15 -7.29 6.55
N LEU A 67 0.22 -8.54 6.07
CA LEU A 67 1.02 -9.61 6.69
C LEU A 67 2.50 -9.56 6.29
N PHE A 68 2.85 -8.79 5.25
CA PHE A 68 4.22 -8.76 4.72
C PHE A 68 5.18 -7.98 5.61
N GLU A 69 4.72 -6.91 6.26
CA GLU A 69 5.53 -6.07 7.13
C GLU A 69 4.82 -5.79 8.46
N SER A 70 5.49 -6.04 9.58
CA SER A 70 4.95 -5.79 10.92
C SER A 70 4.58 -4.33 11.10
N GLY A 71 3.38 -4.07 11.62
CA GLY A 71 2.88 -2.71 11.85
C GLY A 71 2.12 -2.09 10.67
N CYS A 72 1.98 -2.80 9.54
CA CYS A 72 1.04 -2.40 8.49
C CYS A 72 -0.40 -2.45 9.02
N GLN A 73 -1.05 -1.29 9.11
CA GLN A 73 -2.45 -1.19 9.51
C GLN A 73 -3.33 -1.76 8.38
N SER A 74 -4.11 -2.79 8.70
CA SER A 74 -5.14 -3.30 7.81
C SER A 74 -6.48 -2.60 8.08
N LEU A 75 -7.19 -2.27 7.00
CA LEU A 75 -8.57 -1.78 7.05
C LEU A 75 -9.59 -2.92 6.92
N GLY A 76 -9.15 -4.13 6.60
CA GLY A 76 -10.06 -5.24 6.35
C GLY A 76 -10.93 -5.03 5.11
N LEU A 77 -10.41 -4.36 4.06
CA LEU A 77 -11.13 -4.19 2.79
C LEU A 77 -11.70 -5.50 2.23
N PRO A 78 -11.06 -6.68 2.36
CA PRO A 78 -11.63 -7.92 1.83
C PRO A 78 -13.00 -8.22 2.42
N TYR A 79 -13.22 -7.84 3.68
CA TYR A 79 -14.51 -8.01 4.34
C TYR A 79 -15.49 -6.91 3.96
N ALA A 80 -15.00 -5.67 3.77
CA ALA A 80 -15.84 -4.54 3.39
C ALA A 80 -16.44 -4.67 1.98
N ILE A 81 -15.74 -5.33 1.04
CA ILE A 81 -16.18 -5.36 -0.37
C ILE A 81 -16.86 -6.66 -0.82
N ARG A 82 -16.70 -7.78 -0.10
CA ARG A 82 -17.17 -9.11 -0.55
C ARG A 82 -18.69 -9.22 -0.72
N GLY A 83 -19.46 -8.39 -0.02
CA GLY A 83 -20.93 -8.44 -0.03
C GLY A 83 -21.59 -7.31 -0.83
N VAL A 84 -20.83 -6.49 -1.54
CA VAL A 84 -21.34 -5.30 -2.23
C VAL A 84 -20.95 -5.31 -3.71
N THR A 85 -21.68 -4.56 -4.53
CA THR A 85 -21.36 -4.30 -5.93
C THR A 85 -20.28 -3.22 -6.07
N ALA A 86 -19.63 -3.10 -7.23
CA ALA A 86 -18.62 -2.06 -7.47
C ALA A 86 -19.16 -0.64 -7.26
N ALA A 87 -20.44 -0.40 -7.58
CA ALA A 87 -21.10 0.89 -7.36
C ALA A 87 -21.23 1.25 -5.87
N GLU A 88 -21.30 0.25 -5.00
CA GLU A 88 -21.50 0.40 -3.55
C GLU A 88 -20.19 0.46 -2.76
N VAL A 89 -19.05 0.05 -3.36
CA VAL A 89 -17.74 -0.03 -2.68
C VAL A 89 -17.39 1.26 -1.95
N ARG A 90 -17.58 2.41 -2.59
CA ARG A 90 -17.24 3.70 -1.96
C ARG A 90 -18.05 3.92 -0.69
N ALA A 91 -19.37 3.69 -0.75
CA ALA A 91 -20.25 3.84 0.41
C ALA A 91 -19.93 2.81 1.49
N ALA A 92 -19.58 1.57 1.12
CA ALA A 92 -19.19 0.53 2.06
C ALA A 92 -17.91 0.87 2.82
N ILE A 93 -16.89 1.39 2.11
CA ILE A 93 -15.65 1.83 2.72
C ILE A 93 -15.87 3.07 3.59
N GLU A 94 -16.67 4.05 3.13
CA GLU A 94 -16.98 5.24 3.94
C GLU A 94 -17.62 4.87 5.28
N ARG A 95 -18.43 3.79 5.37
CA ARG A 95 -19.02 3.33 6.64
C ARG A 95 -18.02 2.79 7.67
N LEU A 96 -16.75 2.59 7.32
CA LEU A 96 -15.74 2.15 8.27
C LEU A 96 -15.55 3.21 9.38
N PRO A 97 -15.37 2.82 10.66
CA PRO A 97 -15.28 3.74 11.80
C PRO A 97 -14.27 4.89 11.60
N ARG A 98 -13.20 4.63 10.85
CA ARG A 98 -12.17 5.60 10.46
C ARG A 98 -12.73 6.86 9.79
N TYR A 99 -13.77 6.74 8.97
CA TYR A 99 -14.30 7.85 8.18
C TYR A 99 -15.56 8.47 8.80
N SER A 100 -15.95 8.05 10.01
CA SER A 100 -17.13 8.53 10.73
C SER A 100 -17.18 10.07 10.84
N ALA A 101 -16.07 10.72 11.20
CA ALA A 101 -15.99 12.18 11.27
C ALA A 101 -16.18 12.86 9.90
N VAL A 102 -15.61 12.28 8.85
CA VAL A 102 -15.77 12.78 7.47
C VAL A 102 -17.23 12.68 7.04
N ILE A 103 -17.89 11.54 7.30
CA ILE A 103 -19.33 11.37 7.02
C ILE A 103 -20.14 12.38 7.81
N HIS A 104 -19.93 12.48 9.13
CA HIS A 104 -20.68 13.36 10.00
C HIS A 104 -20.66 14.83 9.54
N HIS A 105 -19.49 15.33 9.16
CA HIS A 105 -19.37 16.71 8.66
C HIS A 105 -19.95 16.88 7.26
N LYS A 106 -19.85 15.88 6.36
CA LYS A 106 -20.53 15.91 5.05
C LYS A 106 -22.05 16.01 5.22
N ASP A 107 -22.63 15.17 6.08
CA ASP A 107 -24.08 15.15 6.34
C ASP A 107 -24.54 16.47 6.96
N SER A 108 -23.76 17.03 7.90
CA SER A 108 -24.04 18.32 8.52
C SER A 108 -24.07 19.47 7.51
N ILE A 109 -23.16 19.48 6.54
CA ILE A 109 -23.14 20.47 5.44
C ILE A 109 -24.39 20.33 4.57
N ASP A 110 -24.79 19.10 4.24
CA ASP A 110 -25.96 18.86 3.40
C ASP A 110 -27.27 19.23 4.09
N ILE A 111 -27.39 18.97 5.39
CA ILE A 111 -28.53 19.43 6.22
C ILE A 111 -28.57 20.97 6.19
N CYS A 112 -27.46 21.65 6.45
CA CYS A 112 -27.39 23.12 6.40
C CYS A 112 -27.77 23.65 5.01
N ARG A 113 -27.29 23.00 3.94
CA ARG A 113 -27.60 23.40 2.56
C ARG A 113 -29.10 23.26 2.25
N ARG A 114 -29.74 22.18 2.69
CA ARG A 114 -31.21 21.98 2.52
C ARG A 114 -31.98 23.04 3.31
N ALA A 115 -31.57 23.31 4.56
CA ALA A 115 -32.19 24.33 5.40
C ALA A 115 -32.05 25.74 4.80
N MET A 116 -30.89 26.10 4.24
CA MET A 116 -30.69 27.38 3.54
C MET A 116 -31.54 27.51 2.27
N ARG A 117 -31.79 26.42 1.54
CA ARG A 117 -32.70 26.45 0.38
C ARG A 117 -34.14 26.71 0.80
N ALA A 118 -34.56 26.14 1.94
CA ALA A 118 -35.90 26.35 2.49
C ALA A 118 -36.05 27.72 3.16
N ASN A 119 -34.99 28.26 3.76
CA ASN A 119 -34.97 29.56 4.41
C ASN A 119 -33.62 30.30 4.17
N PRO A 120 -33.51 31.08 3.08
CA PRO A 120 -32.25 31.70 2.65
C PRO A 120 -31.68 32.76 3.59
N SER A 121 -32.50 33.36 4.47
CA SER A 121 -32.08 34.41 5.41
C SER A 121 -31.50 33.86 6.72
N GLY A 122 -31.40 32.53 6.87
CA GLY A 122 -30.89 31.90 8.08
C GLY A 122 -29.38 32.04 8.28
N ALA A 123 -28.93 33.15 8.89
CA ALA A 123 -27.53 33.39 9.25
C ALA A 123 -26.91 32.23 10.07
N TYR A 124 -27.72 31.57 10.92
CA TYR A 124 -27.34 30.37 11.65
C TYR A 124 -26.88 29.24 10.71
N TRP A 125 -27.69 28.88 9.71
CA TRP A 125 -27.38 27.77 8.79
C TRP A 125 -26.15 28.07 7.93
N ALA A 126 -25.95 29.33 7.54
CA ALA A 126 -24.75 29.77 6.84
C ALA A 126 -23.49 29.60 7.72
N SER A 127 -23.55 30.04 8.99
CA SER A 127 -22.46 29.90 9.95
C SER A 127 -22.15 28.43 10.28
N SER A 128 -23.17 27.62 10.58
CA SER A 128 -23.01 26.18 10.85
C SER A 128 -22.44 25.42 9.65
N SER A 129 -22.83 25.77 8.42
CA SER A 129 -22.24 25.22 7.19
C SER A 129 -20.76 25.59 7.05
N ALA A 130 -20.39 26.84 7.32
CA ALA A 130 -19.00 27.30 7.29
C ALA A 130 -18.13 26.56 8.33
N THR A 131 -18.61 26.42 9.57
CA THR A 131 -17.94 25.66 10.63
C THR A 131 -17.77 24.19 10.23
N SER A 132 -18.83 23.54 9.73
CA SER A 132 -18.78 22.15 9.30
C SER A 132 -17.82 21.93 8.13
N ARG A 133 -17.71 22.90 7.20
CA ARG A 133 -16.70 22.88 6.12
C ARG A 133 -15.27 23.01 6.66
N SER A 134 -15.06 23.85 7.66
CA SER A 134 -13.75 24.00 8.33
C SER A 134 -13.38 22.68 9.04
N GLN A 135 -14.30 22.10 9.80
CA GLN A 135 -14.09 20.83 10.49
C GLN A 135 -13.90 19.65 9.52
N LEU A 136 -14.65 19.60 8.41
CA LEU A 136 -14.44 18.62 7.35
C LEU A 136 -13.04 18.75 6.74
N THR A 137 -12.60 19.99 6.45
CA THR A 137 -11.24 20.26 5.97
C THR A 137 -10.21 19.78 6.99
N GLY A 138 -10.40 20.06 8.28
CA GLY A 138 -9.54 19.57 9.35
C GLY A 138 -9.49 18.04 9.44
N ALA A 139 -10.65 17.36 9.38
CA ALA A 139 -10.74 15.90 9.42
C ALA A 139 -10.07 15.24 8.21
N ILE A 140 -10.30 15.77 7.00
CA ILE A 140 -9.61 15.32 5.79
C ILE A 140 -8.11 15.57 5.92
N THR A 141 -7.70 16.76 6.37
CA THR A 141 -6.28 17.10 6.56
C THR A 141 -5.60 16.16 7.55
N ALA A 142 -6.23 15.85 8.68
CA ALA A 142 -5.71 14.89 9.66
C ALA A 142 -5.57 13.47 9.09
N LEU A 143 -6.50 13.04 8.22
CA LEU A 143 -6.42 11.75 7.56
C LEU A 143 -5.33 11.72 6.47
N VAL A 144 -5.12 12.84 5.78
CA VAL A 144 -4.38 12.89 4.52
C VAL A 144 -2.96 13.44 4.67
N HIS A 145 -2.77 14.53 5.42
CA HIS A 145 -1.49 15.23 5.55
C HIS A 145 -0.43 14.37 6.26
N ASP A 146 -0.74 13.82 7.43
CA ASP A 146 0.15 12.91 8.16
C ASP A 146 0.45 11.64 7.37
N ARG A 147 -0.44 11.25 6.46
CA ARG A 147 -0.28 10.05 5.65
C ARG A 147 0.51 10.29 4.38
N TYR A 148 0.47 11.48 3.78
CA TYR A 148 1.42 11.83 2.72
C TYR A 148 2.84 11.94 3.25
N ALA A 149 3.02 12.62 4.39
CA ALA A 149 4.32 12.68 5.05
C ALA A 149 4.84 11.27 5.38
N LYS A 150 3.97 10.38 5.89
CA LYS A 150 4.32 8.96 6.11
C LYS A 150 4.58 8.21 4.81
N ALA A 151 3.79 8.41 3.76
CA ALA A 151 3.99 7.73 2.47
C ALA A 151 5.33 8.13 1.83
N GLU A 152 5.72 9.40 1.95
CA GLU A 152 7.00 9.90 1.48
C GLU A 152 8.16 9.38 2.33
N ALA A 153 8.00 9.36 3.66
CA ALA A 153 8.98 8.75 4.56
C ALA A 153 9.12 7.24 4.30
N ASP A 154 8.02 6.52 4.08
CA ASP A 154 7.99 5.11 3.73
C ASP A 154 8.71 4.89 2.40
N ALA A 155 8.44 5.72 1.38
CA ALA A 155 9.14 5.69 0.10
C ALA A 155 10.65 5.97 0.25
N ALA A 156 11.04 6.88 1.15
CA ALA A 156 12.46 7.12 1.46
C ALA A 156 13.11 5.92 2.15
N ARG A 157 12.45 5.32 3.15
CA ARG A 157 12.93 4.07 3.80
C ARG A 157 13.10 2.94 2.79
N CYS A 158 12.14 2.80 1.88
CA CYS A 158 12.16 1.85 0.77
C CYS A 158 13.38 2.03 -0.15
N ARG A 159 13.65 3.27 -0.58
CA ARG A 159 14.82 3.60 -1.41
C ARG A 159 16.13 3.29 -0.67
N ASN A 160 16.21 3.65 0.60
CA ASN A 160 17.40 3.40 1.43
C ASN A 160 17.64 1.89 1.61
N ALA A 161 16.60 1.13 1.93
CA ALA A 161 16.66 -0.33 2.05
C ALA A 161 17.11 -0.98 0.73
N LYS A 162 16.54 -0.56 -0.40
CA LYS A 162 16.95 -1.06 -1.73
C LYS A 162 18.42 -0.77 -2.03
N SER A 163 18.88 0.45 -1.72
CA SER A 163 20.29 0.83 -1.87
C SER A 163 21.23 -0.03 -1.01
N GLN A 164 20.87 -0.26 0.26
CA GLN A 164 21.65 -1.11 1.17
C GLN A 164 21.73 -2.56 0.68
N MET A 165 20.62 -3.12 0.20
CA MET A 165 20.62 -4.48 -0.36
C MET A 165 21.46 -4.57 -1.65
N GLN A 166 21.34 -3.57 -2.53
CA GLN A 166 22.13 -3.51 -3.76
C GLN A 166 23.64 -3.47 -3.44
N GLN A 167 24.05 -2.61 -2.51
CA GLN A 167 25.45 -2.53 -2.06
C GLN A 167 25.91 -3.86 -1.46
N ALA A 168 25.14 -4.48 -0.58
CA ALA A 168 25.50 -5.75 0.04
C ALA A 168 25.61 -6.89 -1.00
N TYR A 169 24.74 -6.91 -2.00
CA TYR A 169 24.83 -7.85 -3.11
C TYR A 169 26.11 -7.63 -3.93
N GLU A 170 26.41 -6.40 -4.32
CA GLU A 170 27.63 -6.06 -5.06
C GLU A 170 28.91 -6.42 -4.30
N LEU A 171 28.99 -6.10 -3.00
CA LEU A 171 30.11 -6.54 -2.16
C LEU A 171 30.24 -8.07 -2.14
N SER A 172 29.13 -8.79 -2.02
CA SER A 172 29.15 -10.25 -1.97
C SER A 172 29.60 -10.92 -3.29
N LEU A 173 29.44 -10.23 -4.43
CA LEU A 173 30.01 -10.65 -5.72
C LEU A 173 31.53 -10.47 -5.73
N GLN A 174 32.04 -9.40 -5.11
CA GLN A 174 33.48 -9.09 -5.03
C GLN A 174 34.23 -9.98 -4.05
N GLU A 175 33.60 -10.35 -2.93
CA GLU A 175 34.20 -11.19 -1.88
C GLU A 175 34.58 -12.60 -2.39
N ARG A 176 34.04 -13.05 -3.53
CA ARG A 176 34.26 -14.39 -4.16
C ARG A 176 34.04 -15.58 -3.21
N GLN A 177 33.33 -15.35 -2.11
CA GLN A 177 33.04 -16.35 -1.09
C GLN A 177 31.95 -17.32 -1.51
N ILE A 178 30.95 -16.81 -2.26
CA ILE A 178 29.76 -17.55 -2.69
C ILE A 178 29.94 -17.99 -4.14
N ASN A 179 29.59 -19.25 -4.45
CA ASN A 179 29.51 -19.71 -5.83
C ASN A 179 28.18 -19.23 -6.45
N TRP A 180 28.23 -18.09 -7.14
CA TRP A 180 27.07 -17.44 -7.72
C TRP A 180 26.57 -18.12 -8.99
N THR A 181 25.45 -18.84 -8.89
CA THR A 181 24.71 -19.34 -10.05
C THR A 181 23.76 -18.28 -10.60
N PRO A 182 23.37 -18.34 -11.89
CA PRO A 182 22.37 -17.42 -12.46
C PRO A 182 21.06 -17.39 -11.68
N SER A 183 20.58 -18.55 -11.21
CA SER A 183 19.35 -18.64 -10.41
C SER A 183 19.42 -17.93 -9.06
N LEU A 184 20.59 -17.97 -8.39
CA LEU A 184 20.78 -17.28 -7.10
C LEU A 184 20.85 -15.77 -7.29
N ARG A 185 21.52 -15.32 -8.36
CA ARG A 185 21.57 -13.90 -8.75
C ARG A 185 20.18 -13.36 -9.02
N ALA A 186 19.44 -14.02 -9.91
CA ALA A 186 18.08 -13.65 -10.24
C ALA A 186 17.16 -13.60 -9.00
N SER A 187 17.31 -14.56 -8.07
CA SER A 187 16.52 -14.56 -6.82
C SER A 187 16.82 -13.37 -5.92
N LEU A 188 18.08 -12.94 -5.77
CA LEU A 188 18.42 -11.78 -4.94
C LEU A 188 18.07 -10.46 -5.63
N GLU A 189 18.29 -10.36 -6.93
CA GLU A 189 17.90 -9.21 -7.76
C GLU A 189 16.38 -8.98 -7.68
N ASP A 190 15.60 -10.05 -7.76
CA ASP A 190 14.14 -10.01 -7.57
C ASP A 190 13.74 -9.56 -6.14
N MET A 191 14.43 -10.03 -5.10
CA MET A 191 14.19 -9.56 -3.73
C MET A 191 14.54 -8.06 -3.57
N ILE A 192 15.64 -7.60 -4.18
CA ILE A 192 16.03 -6.19 -4.22
C ILE A 192 14.97 -5.36 -4.94
N GLU A 193 14.47 -5.86 -6.07
CA GLU A 193 13.46 -5.17 -6.88
C GLU A 193 12.15 -4.98 -6.10
N ARG A 194 11.68 -6.02 -5.41
CA ARG A 194 10.47 -6.04 -4.55
C ARG A 194 10.66 -5.35 -3.20
N GLY A 195 11.88 -4.99 -2.85
CA GLY A 195 12.18 -4.44 -1.52
C GLY A 195 12.03 -5.45 -0.38
N ASP A 196 12.11 -6.77 -0.65
CA ASP A 196 12.01 -7.83 0.37
C ASP A 196 13.28 -7.89 1.22
N THR A 197 13.43 -6.92 2.13
CA THR A 197 14.61 -6.77 2.98
C THR A 197 14.86 -8.00 3.83
N ARG A 198 13.81 -8.55 4.46
CA ARG A 198 13.95 -9.70 5.35
C ARG A 198 14.36 -10.95 4.57
N GLY A 199 13.69 -11.24 3.46
CA GLY A 199 14.02 -12.36 2.59
C GLY A 199 15.44 -12.24 2.05
N PHE A 200 15.82 -11.06 1.57
CA PHE A 200 17.15 -10.76 1.07
C PHE A 200 18.24 -11.05 2.10
N TRP A 201 18.15 -10.45 3.30
CA TRP A 201 19.19 -10.60 4.33
C TRP A 201 19.32 -12.04 4.83
N ASN A 202 18.19 -12.71 5.06
CA ASN A 202 18.18 -14.12 5.45
C ASN A 202 18.83 -15.00 4.36
N ARG A 203 18.50 -14.75 3.09
CA ARG A 203 19.04 -15.51 1.97
C ARG A 203 20.54 -15.28 1.81
N LEU A 204 20.99 -14.03 1.87
CA LEU A 204 22.40 -13.67 1.77
C LEU A 204 23.22 -14.28 2.92
N GLN A 205 22.73 -14.21 4.16
CA GLN A 205 23.37 -14.84 5.32
C GLN A 205 23.45 -16.36 5.17
N THR A 206 22.38 -17.00 4.73
CA THR A 206 22.37 -18.46 4.47
C THR A 206 23.44 -18.85 3.44
N LEU A 207 23.56 -18.08 2.36
CA LEU A 207 24.57 -18.33 1.32
C LEU A 207 25.99 -18.19 1.86
N ARG A 208 26.25 -17.18 2.71
CA ARG A 208 27.54 -17.00 3.38
C ARG A 208 27.87 -18.18 4.30
N GLN A 209 26.94 -18.61 5.13
CA GLN A 209 27.12 -19.77 6.02
C GLN A 209 27.43 -21.07 5.25
N LEU A 210 26.72 -21.31 4.14
CA LEU A 210 26.98 -22.47 3.28
C LEU A 210 28.36 -22.40 2.61
N ALA A 211 28.80 -21.22 2.21
CA ALA A 211 30.13 -21.01 1.65
C ALA A 211 31.24 -21.29 2.69
N ASP A 212 31.08 -20.80 3.91
CA ASP A 212 32.06 -21.01 4.98
C ASP A 212 32.15 -22.48 5.41
N LYS A 213 31.00 -23.17 5.51
CA LYS A 213 30.95 -24.61 5.80
C LYS A 213 31.74 -25.42 4.77
N ARG A 214 31.57 -25.13 3.46
CA ARG A 214 32.32 -25.81 2.38
C ARG A 214 33.83 -25.56 2.46
N ARG A 215 34.26 -24.36 2.87
CA ARG A 215 35.70 -24.08 3.06
C ARG A 215 36.27 -24.90 4.22
N GLN A 216 35.53 -25.01 5.32
CA GLN A 216 35.95 -25.84 6.46
C GLN A 216 36.06 -27.31 6.07
N GLU A 217 35.04 -27.87 5.41
CA GLU A 217 35.04 -29.27 4.95
C GLU A 217 36.21 -29.56 3.97
N GLY A 218 36.50 -28.63 3.05
CA GLY A 218 37.63 -28.74 2.13
C GLY A 218 39.01 -28.66 2.79
N GLN A 219 39.11 -28.05 3.98
CA GLN A 219 40.35 -28.02 4.78
C GLN A 219 40.57 -29.32 5.57
N TYR A 220 39.50 -29.99 6.02
CA TYR A 220 39.61 -31.24 6.78
C TYR A 220 39.72 -32.50 5.90
N GLY A 221 39.31 -32.45 4.63
CA GLY A 221 39.43 -33.56 3.68
C GLY A 221 40.80 -33.73 2.99
N ARG A 222 41.82 -32.93 3.35
CA ARG A 222 43.19 -33.01 2.82
C ARG A 222 44.20 -33.58 3.83
N ARG A 223 43.78 -34.52 4.67
CA ARG A 223 44.66 -35.29 5.55
C ARG A 223 44.69 -36.74 5.14
#